data_AF-A0A440JS82-F1
#
_entry.id   AF-A0A440JS82-F1
#
_cell.length_a   1.000
_cell.length_b   1.000
_cell.length_c   1.000
_cell.angle_alpha   90.00
_cell.angle_beta   90.00
_cell.angle_gamma   90.00
#
_symmetry.space_group_name_H-M   'P 1'
#
loop_
_entity.id
_entity.type
_entity.pdbx_description
1 polymer ?
#
loop_
_entity_poly.entity_id
_entity_poly.type
_entity_poly.pdbx_seq_one_letter_code
_entity_poly.pdbx_strand_id
1 'polypeptide(L)'
;MKASDIPAWVGAMIEAGCDICAIDEFGYVICDIKNPRKQRRKVDRVCGQFGERGHLKFEIIAYLRSIGRFIDRDSEAEHWSEKFH
;
A
#
# COMPACT_ATOMS: atom_id res chain seq x y z
N MET A 1 -6.82 -6.96 11.44
CA MET A 1 -5.35 -6.76 11.50
C MET A 1 -5.02 -5.96 12.75
N LYS A 2 -3.83 -6.11 13.33
CA LYS A 2 -3.28 -5.19 14.36
C LYS A 2 -2.10 -4.42 13.79
N ALA A 3 -1.71 -3.31 14.43
CA ALA A 3 -0.63 -2.44 13.93
C ALA A 3 0.70 -3.19 13.68
N SER A 4 1.02 -4.20 14.49
CA SER A 4 2.24 -5.00 14.31
C SER A 4 2.21 -5.94 13.09
N ASP A 5 1.05 -6.16 12.47
CA ASP A 5 0.94 -6.97 11.25
C ASP A 5 1.21 -6.15 9.98
N ILE A 6 1.25 -4.81 10.07
CA ILE A 6 1.35 -3.90 8.92
C ILE A 6 2.55 -4.24 8.02
N PRO A 7 3.78 -4.47 8.53
CA PRO A 7 4.92 -4.83 7.67
C PRO A 7 4.68 -6.11 6.86
N ALA A 8 4.14 -7.15 7.51
CA ALA A 8 3.85 -8.42 6.85
C ALA A 8 2.74 -8.29 5.81
N TRP A 9 1.69 -7.52 6.12
CA TRP A 9 0.61 -7.24 5.19
C TRP A 9 1.09 -6.46 3.97
N VAL A 10 1.88 -5.39 4.14
CA VAL A 10 2.44 -4.62 3.02
C VAL A 10 3.34 -5.49 2.15
N GLY A 11 4.18 -6.34 2.73
CA GLY A 11 4.98 -7.31 2.00
C GLY A 11 4.13 -8.24 1.13
N ALA A 12 3.07 -8.84 1.71
CA ALA A 12 2.16 -9.71 0.99
C ALA A 12 1.41 -9.00 -0.16
N MET A 13 1.09 -7.71 0.00
CA MET A 13 0.47 -6.90 -1.05
C MET A 13 1.44 -6.67 -2.22
N ILE A 14 2.71 -6.36 -1.92
CA ILE A 14 3.76 -6.19 -2.93
C ILE A 14 4.00 -7.51 -3.68
N GLU A 15 4.09 -8.65 -2.97
CA GLU A 15 4.22 -9.98 -3.58
C GLU A 15 3.01 -10.38 -4.44
N ALA A 16 1.81 -9.94 -4.05
CA ALA A 16 0.60 -10.09 -4.86
C ALA A 16 0.63 -9.24 -6.15
N GLY A 17 1.57 -8.30 -6.25
CA GLY A 17 1.78 -7.40 -7.37
C GLY A 17 1.02 -6.07 -7.25
N CYS A 18 0.60 -5.69 -6.05
CA CYS A 18 0.07 -4.36 -5.79
C CYS A 18 1.20 -3.33 -5.73
N ASP A 19 0.97 -2.22 -6.40
CA ASP A 19 1.75 -1.02 -6.16
C ASP A 19 1.07 -0.20 -5.06
N ILE A 20 1.28 -0.61 -3.81
CA ILE A 20 0.70 0.07 -2.64
C ILE A 20 1.54 1.31 -2.30
N CYS A 21 0.91 2.47 -2.15
CA CYS A 21 1.60 3.72 -1.81
C CYS A 21 0.74 4.62 -0.94
N ALA A 22 1.37 5.38 -0.04
CA ALA A 22 0.71 6.47 0.66
C ALA A 22 0.55 7.67 -0.28
N ILE A 23 -0.62 8.32 -0.21
CA ILE A 23 -0.88 9.59 -0.88
C ILE A 23 -1.13 10.61 0.21
N ASP A 24 -0.17 11.52 0.35
CA ASP A 24 -0.22 12.56 1.37
C ASP A 24 -0.37 11.95 2.78
N GLU A 25 -0.92 12.70 3.73
CA GLU A 25 -1.25 12.24 5.09
C GLU A 25 -2.66 11.63 5.19
N PHE A 26 -3.46 11.75 4.13
CA PHE A 26 -4.90 11.50 4.18
C PHE A 26 -5.32 10.14 3.65
N GLY A 27 -4.45 9.43 2.93
CA GLY A 27 -4.83 8.17 2.30
C GLY A 27 -3.67 7.32 1.82
N TYR A 28 -4.01 6.13 1.36
CA TYR A 28 -3.11 5.25 0.63
C TYR A 28 -3.91 4.56 -0.47
N VAL A 29 -3.24 4.21 -1.56
CA VAL A 29 -3.83 3.53 -2.70
C VAL A 29 -3.27 2.12 -2.79
N ILE A 30 -4.17 1.18 -3.13
CA ILE A 30 -3.83 -0.17 -3.55
C ILE A 30 -4.15 -0.21 -5.05
N CYS A 31 -3.15 0.01 -5.91
CA CYS A 31 -3.36 0.00 -7.36
C CYS A 31 -2.81 -1.28 -7.99
N ASP A 32 -3.55 -1.82 -8.96
CA ASP A 32 -3.20 -3.02 -9.73
C ASP A 32 -2.75 -2.57 -11.13
N ILE A 33 -1.51 -2.91 -11.52
CA ILE A 33 -0.89 -2.37 -12.73
C ILE A 33 -0.87 -3.38 -13.89
N LYS A 34 -1.09 -4.69 -13.66
CA LYS A 34 -0.72 -5.70 -14.70
C LYS A 34 -1.82 -6.67 -15.13
N ASN A 35 -2.80 -7.01 -14.29
CA ASN A 35 -3.88 -7.95 -14.64
C ASN A 35 -5.08 -7.87 -13.66
N PRO A 36 -6.07 -6.99 -13.95
CA PRO A 36 -7.13 -6.62 -13.01
C PRO A 36 -7.96 -7.77 -12.43
N ARG A 37 -8.08 -8.90 -13.14
CA ARG A 37 -8.95 -10.01 -12.71
C ARG A 37 -8.21 -11.05 -11.87
N LYS A 38 -6.98 -11.40 -12.25
CA LYS A 38 -6.19 -12.42 -11.54
C LYS A 38 -5.56 -11.86 -10.27
N GLN A 39 -5.11 -10.60 -10.30
CA GLN A 39 -4.46 -9.96 -9.17
C GLN A 39 -5.48 -9.52 -8.13
N ARG A 40 -6.64 -8.97 -8.51
CA ARG A 40 -7.72 -8.68 -7.56
C ARG A 40 -8.08 -9.85 -6.64
N ARG A 41 -8.18 -11.08 -7.16
CA ARG A 41 -8.42 -12.28 -6.33
C ARG A 41 -7.31 -12.57 -5.32
N LYS A 42 -6.05 -12.27 -5.65
CA LYS A 42 -4.92 -12.42 -4.72
C LYS A 42 -4.97 -11.34 -3.63
N VAL A 43 -5.26 -10.11 -4.01
CA VAL A 43 -5.41 -8.98 -3.10
C VAL A 43 -6.55 -9.20 -2.12
N ASP A 44 -7.71 -9.67 -2.60
CA ASP A 44 -8.85 -9.99 -1.75
C ASP A 44 -8.51 -11.11 -0.77
N ARG A 45 -7.74 -12.13 -1.20
CA ARG A 45 -7.24 -13.19 -0.31
C ARG A 45 -6.30 -12.65 0.76
N VAL A 46 -5.32 -11.82 0.39
CA VAL A 46 -4.40 -11.20 1.35
C VAL A 46 -5.18 -10.33 2.34
N CYS A 47 -6.11 -9.50 1.87
CA CYS A 47 -6.95 -8.70 2.77
C CYS A 47 -7.78 -9.57 3.72
N GLY A 48 -8.34 -10.69 3.24
CA GLY A 48 -9.09 -11.63 4.08
C GLY A 48 -8.24 -12.33 5.15
N GLN A 49 -6.97 -12.63 4.86
CA GLN A 49 -6.06 -13.31 5.80
C GLN A 49 -5.71 -12.45 7.03
N PHE A 50 -5.54 -11.14 6.83
CA PHE A 50 -5.13 -10.22 7.90
C PHE A 50 -6.33 -9.57 8.61
N GLY A 51 -7.52 -9.62 8.00
CA GLY A 51 -8.76 -9.07 8.55
C GLY A 51 -8.93 -7.57 8.32
N GLU A 52 -9.89 -6.98 9.04
CA GLU A 52 -10.28 -5.57 8.89
C GLU A 52 -9.11 -4.61 9.19
N ARG A 53 -8.98 -3.54 8.39
CA ARG A 53 -7.82 -2.63 8.36
C ARG A 53 -8.20 -1.14 8.43
N GLY A 54 -9.48 -0.81 8.40
CA GLY A 54 -9.95 0.57 8.36
C GLY A 54 -9.51 1.35 9.60
N HIS A 55 -9.50 0.69 10.76
CA HIS A 55 -9.00 1.26 12.01
C HIS A 55 -7.49 1.53 12.03
N LEU A 56 -6.69 0.95 11.11
CA LEU A 56 -5.23 1.11 11.03
C LEU A 56 -4.78 2.06 9.92
N LYS A 57 -5.70 2.88 9.41
CA LYS A 57 -5.44 3.73 8.24
C LYS A 57 -4.17 4.58 8.41
N PHE A 58 -4.02 5.24 9.56
CA PHE A 58 -2.91 6.17 9.78
C PHE A 58 -1.59 5.44 10.03
N GLU A 59 -1.63 4.29 10.69
CA GLU A 59 -0.47 3.43 10.92
C GLU A 59 0.06 2.84 9.61
N ILE A 60 -0.83 2.47 8.68
CA ILE A 60 -0.46 2.03 7.33
C ILE A 60 0.22 3.17 6.57
N ILE A 61 -0.33 4.39 6.63
CA ILE A 61 0.27 5.57 5.99
C ILE A 61 1.66 5.83 6.56
N ALA A 62 1.80 5.85 7.89
CA ALA A 62 3.07 6.07 8.57
C ALA A 62 4.13 5.03 8.18
N TYR A 63 3.73 3.75 8.09
CA TYR A 63 4.62 2.69 7.65
C TYR A 63 5.03 2.81 6.18
N LEU A 64 4.09 3.11 5.28
CA LEU A 64 4.41 3.30 3.85
C LEU A 64 5.38 4.47 3.64
N ARG A 65 5.22 5.58 4.39
CA ARG A 65 6.17 6.70 4.37
C ARG A 65 7.54 6.30 4.90
N SER A 66 7.61 5.49 5.97
CA SER A 66 8.89 5.08 6.56
C SER A 66 9.73 4.18 5.65
N ILE A 67 9.09 3.47 4.72
CA ILE A 67 9.77 2.67 3.68
C ILE A 67 9.88 3.39 2.33
N GLY A 68 9.58 4.69 2.27
CA GLY A 68 9.74 5.51 1.07
C GLY A 68 8.65 5.34 0.00
N ARG A 69 7.55 4.65 0.28
CA ARG A 69 6.45 4.39 -0.67
C ARG A 69 5.35 5.45 -0.54
N PHE A 70 5.67 6.70 -0.86
CA PHE A 70 4.71 7.81 -0.76
C PHE A 70 4.86 8.86 -1.87
N ILE A 71 3.74 9.50 -2.22
CA ILE A 71 3.69 10.70 -3.05
C ILE A 71 3.06 11.81 -2.20
N ASP A 72 3.69 12.98 -2.20
CA ASP A 72 3.11 14.16 -1.55
C ASP A 72 2.29 14.91 -2.59
N ARG A 73 1.26 15.62 -2.17
CA ARG A 73 0.32 16.31 -3.07
C ARG A 73 1.02 17.32 -4.00
N ASP A 74 2.07 17.96 -3.50
CA ASP A 74 2.84 18.96 -4.24
C ASP A 74 4.00 18.35 -5.04
N SER A 75 4.09 17.01 -5.09
CA SER A 75 5.10 16.31 -5.86
C SER A 75 4.72 16.25 -7.34
N GLU A 76 5.67 16.58 -8.20
CA GLU A 76 5.55 16.36 -9.66
C GLU A 76 5.81 14.90 -10.08
N ALA A 77 6.01 14.00 -9.10
CA ALA A 77 6.34 12.60 -9.36
C ALA A 77 5.08 11.84 -9.79
N GLU A 78 5.14 11.14 -10.92
CA GLU A 78 4.05 10.28 -11.37
C GLU A 78 4.04 8.96 -10.59
N HIS A 79 5.19 8.58 -10.03
CA HIS A 79 5.34 7.36 -9.24
C HIS A 79 6.27 7.54 -8.03
N TRP A 80 5.96 6.88 -6.90
CA TRP A 80 6.71 7.03 -5.64
C TRP A 80 8.19 6.61 -5.77
N SER A 81 8.54 5.75 -6.75
CA SER A 81 9.94 5.35 -6.98
C SER A 81 10.79 6.43 -7.64
N GLU A 82 10.20 7.47 -8.21
CA GLU A 82 10.91 8.57 -8.89
C GLU A 82 11.51 9.57 -7.89
N LYS A 83 11.09 9.51 -6.62
CA LYS A 83 11.60 10.40 -5.55
C LYS A 83 13.02 10.05 -5.08
N PHE A 84 13.64 9.01 -5.61
CA PHE A 84 15.00 8.59 -5.25
C PHE A 84 15.96 8.72 -6.45
N HIS A 85 16.42 9.95 -6.69
CA HIS A 85 17.61 10.26 -7.50
C HIS A 85 18.60 11.09 -6.68
#